data_AF-A0A955YSY9-F1
#
_entry.id   AF-A0A955YSY9-F1
#
_cell.length_a   1.000
_cell.length_b   1.000
_cell.length_c   1.000
_cell.angle_alpha   90.00
_cell.angle_beta   90.00
_cell.angle_gamma   90.00
#
_symmetry.space_group_name_H-M   'P 1'
#
loop_
_entity.id
_entity.type
_entity.pdbx_description
1 polymer ?
#
loop_
_entity_poly.entity_id
_entity_poly.type
_entity_poly.pdbx_seq_one_letter_code
_entity_poly.pdbx_strand_id
1 'polypeptide(L)'
;TMFDRTLIAVYTTDGSRSPAATSYGDTPNAKNTLVLAGGMIRGGYFGDITVAGTNDFRIHAPDPTTGAPMGPGTRVKSGAAWRTVAKALDIPDDVAGKFPGASEKPLSFLLRS
;
A
#
# COMPACT_ATOMS: atom_id res chain seq x y z
N THR A 1 14.57 19.79 -6.48
CA THR A 1 14.50 19.41 -7.91
C THR A 1 13.06 19.09 -8.27
N MET A 2 12.70 18.93 -9.55
CA MET A 2 11.34 18.45 -9.94
C MET A 2 11.04 17.08 -9.31
N PHE A 3 12.04 16.21 -9.25
CA PHE A 3 11.94 14.89 -8.64
C PHE A 3 11.56 14.95 -7.15
N ASP A 4 12.17 15.86 -6.38
CA ASP A 4 11.90 16.01 -4.93
C ASP A 4 10.43 16.34 -4.62
N ARG A 5 9.73 16.96 -5.58
CA ARG A 5 8.31 17.35 -5.48
C ARG A 5 7.38 16.43 -6.29
N THR A 6 7.89 15.28 -6.72
CA THR A 6 7.13 14.33 -7.53
C THR A 6 6.74 13.11 -6.70
N LEU A 7 5.47 12.73 -6.78
CA LEU A 7 4.96 11.42 -6.42
C LEU A 7 4.57 10.67 -7.69
N ILE A 8 5.02 9.42 -7.81
CA ILE A 8 4.58 8.49 -8.85
C ILE A 8 3.82 7.37 -8.14
N ALA A 9 2.54 7.22 -8.46
CA ALA A 9 1.68 6.15 -7.93
C ALA A 9 1.08 5.35 -9.08
N VAL A 10 1.40 4.06 -9.15
CA VAL A 10 0.86 3.13 -10.15
C VAL A 10 -0.04 2.12 -9.45
N TYR A 11 -1.33 2.21 -9.73
CA TYR A 11 -2.34 1.28 -9.23
C TYR A 11 -2.56 0.17 -10.24
N THR A 12 -2.41 -1.08 -9.82
CA THR A 12 -2.80 -2.23 -10.63
C THR A 12 -4.08 -2.81 -10.07
N THR A 13 -5.03 -3.04 -10.97
CA THR A 13 -6.29 -3.76 -10.68
C THR A 13 -6.11 -5.27 -10.83
N ASP A 14 -4.91 -5.72 -11.18
CA ASP A 14 -4.55 -7.12 -11.39
C ASP A 14 -3.19 -7.43 -10.74
N GLY A 15 -3.16 -8.46 -9.91
CA GLY A 15 -1.96 -8.86 -9.16
C GLY A 15 -2.03 -10.30 -8.65
N SER A 16 -2.94 -11.12 -9.17
CA SER A 16 -2.96 -12.55 -8.90
C SER A 16 -2.03 -13.29 -9.86
N ARG A 17 -1.16 -14.17 -9.32
CA ARG A 17 -0.25 -15.03 -10.11
C ARG A 17 -0.85 -16.40 -10.47
N SER A 18 -2.13 -16.64 -10.18
CA SER A 18 -2.79 -17.90 -10.56
C SER A 18 -3.76 -17.62 -11.71
N PRO A 19 -3.75 -18.40 -12.82
CA PRO A 19 -4.79 -18.35 -13.84
C PRO A 19 -6.09 -18.92 -13.24
N ALA A 20 -6.76 -18.11 -12.43
CA ALA A 20 -8.06 -18.43 -11.85
C ALA A 20 -9.10 -17.50 -12.47
N ALA A 21 -10.27 -18.03 -12.85
CA ALA A 21 -11.35 -17.23 -13.43
C ALA A 21 -11.82 -16.08 -12.51
N THR A 22 -11.54 -16.18 -11.21
CA THR A 22 -11.83 -15.19 -10.18
C THR A 22 -10.64 -14.30 -9.82
N SER A 23 -9.58 -14.27 -10.64
CA SER A 23 -8.44 -13.35 -10.46
C SER A 23 -8.81 -11.87 -10.65
N TYR A 24 -10.00 -11.61 -11.21
CA TYR A 24 -10.56 -10.28 -11.42
C TYR A 24 -11.57 -9.93 -10.33
N GLY A 25 -11.54 -8.69 -9.86
CA GLY A 25 -12.62 -8.10 -9.07
C GLY A 25 -12.50 -8.21 -7.55
N ASP A 26 -13.63 -8.40 -6.88
CA ASP A 26 -13.87 -8.33 -5.43
C ASP A 26 -13.72 -9.69 -4.72
N THR A 27 -13.15 -10.68 -5.40
CA THR A 27 -12.99 -12.02 -4.82
C THR A 27 -11.96 -12.01 -3.69
N PRO A 28 -12.06 -12.91 -2.69
CA PRO A 28 -11.12 -12.96 -1.55
C PRO A 28 -9.64 -13.13 -1.95
N ASN A 29 -9.40 -13.58 -3.18
CA ASN A 29 -8.09 -13.88 -3.75
C ASN A 29 -7.60 -12.81 -4.75
N ALA A 30 -8.41 -11.79 -5.07
CA ALA A 30 -7.94 -10.65 -5.83
C ALA A 30 -6.85 -9.91 -5.04
N LYS A 31 -5.75 -9.63 -5.71
CA LYS A 31 -4.59 -8.94 -5.15
C LYS A 31 -4.37 -7.71 -6.01
N ASN A 32 -4.68 -6.53 -5.50
CA ASN A 32 -4.31 -5.28 -6.13
C ASN A 32 -2.88 -4.92 -5.71
N THR A 33 -2.07 -4.39 -6.62
CA THR A 33 -0.72 -3.92 -6.32
C THR A 33 -0.68 -2.40 -6.43
N LEU A 34 0.07 -1.76 -5.54
CA LEU A 34 0.38 -0.34 -5.62
C LEU A 34 1.89 -0.19 -5.63
N VAL A 35 2.41 0.52 -6.63
CA VAL A 35 3.82 0.91 -6.69
C VAL A 35 3.92 2.41 -6.41
N LEU A 36 4.73 2.79 -5.44
CA LEU A 36 5.01 4.17 -5.08
C LEU A 36 6.49 4.51 -5.31
N ALA A 37 6.75 5.63 -5.98
CA ALA A 37 8.07 6.15 -6.25
C ALA A 37 8.06 7.69 -6.29
N GLY A 38 9.24 8.30 -6.52
CA GLY A 38 9.42 9.75 -6.55
C GLY A 38 10.07 10.32 -5.28
N GLY A 39 10.36 11.61 -5.28
CA GLY A 39 11.09 12.27 -4.20
C GLY A 39 10.26 12.58 -2.96
N MET A 40 8.93 12.47 -3.02
CA MET A 40 8.02 12.69 -1.88
C MET A 40 7.82 11.42 -1.02
N ILE A 41 8.30 10.27 -1.50
CA ILE A 41 8.17 8.95 -0.85
C ILE A 41 9.55 8.31 -0.73
N ARG A 42 9.79 7.57 0.36
CA ARG A 42 11.05 6.83 0.59
C ARG A 42 11.24 5.63 -0.34
N GLY A 43 10.20 5.20 -1.04
CA GLY A 43 10.18 4.04 -1.94
C GLY A 43 10.25 2.72 -1.16
N GLY A 44 9.75 1.63 -1.76
CA GLY A 44 9.86 0.28 -1.16
C GLY A 44 8.75 -0.67 -1.58
N TYR A 45 8.91 -1.94 -1.21
CA TYR A 45 7.92 -3.00 -1.38
C TYR A 45 7.19 -3.24 -0.06
N PHE A 46 5.86 -3.15 -0.05
CA PHE A 46 5.07 -3.11 1.18
C PHE A 46 4.12 -4.31 1.25
N GLY A 47 4.65 -5.37 1.83
CA GLY A 47 4.03 -6.67 1.94
C GLY A 47 5.15 -7.67 1.96
N ASP A 48 5.75 -7.92 3.14
CA ASP A 48 6.75 -8.99 3.21
C ASP A 48 6.04 -10.30 2.85
N ILE A 49 6.50 -10.96 1.80
CA ILE A 49 6.02 -12.28 1.41
C ILE A 49 7.03 -13.26 1.96
N THR A 50 6.76 -13.78 3.15
CA THR A 50 7.59 -14.84 3.71
C THR A 50 7.14 -16.18 3.16
N VAL A 51 8.12 -16.98 2.74
CA VAL A 51 7.92 -18.37 2.32
C VAL A 51 8.07 -19.23 3.57
N ALA A 52 6.96 -19.70 4.12
CA ALA A 52 6.91 -20.54 5.32
C ALA A 52 7.03 -22.04 5.02
N GLY A 53 7.15 -22.42 3.74
CA GLY A 53 7.26 -23.80 3.24
C GLY A 53 7.12 -23.83 1.72
N THR A 54 7.14 -25.01 1.11
CA THR A 54 7.18 -25.19 -0.35
C THR A 54 6.01 -24.53 -1.09
N ASN A 55 4.88 -24.25 -0.42
CA ASN A 55 3.70 -23.56 -0.98
C ASN A 55 3.03 -22.56 -0.01
N ASP A 56 3.64 -22.26 1.14
CA ASP A 56 3.02 -21.39 2.14
C ASP A 56 3.59 -19.97 2.04
N PHE A 57 2.78 -19.05 1.52
CA PHE A 57 3.11 -17.62 1.49
C PHE A 57 2.35 -16.90 2.59
N ARG A 58 3.06 -16.13 3.42
CA ARG A 58 2.44 -15.22 4.38
C ARG A 58 2.73 -13.78 3.99
N ILE A 59 1.70 -12.96 4.08
CA ILE A 59 1.79 -11.52 3.84
C ILE A 59 1.92 -10.84 5.20
N HIS A 60 2.86 -9.92 5.32
CA HIS A 60 2.99 -9.06 6.49
C HIS A 60 2.81 -7.60 6.08
N ALA A 61 1.78 -6.95 6.62
CA ALA A 61 1.66 -5.50 6.54
C ALA A 61 2.75 -4.86 7.41
N PRO A 62 3.32 -3.72 7.00
CA PRO A 62 4.16 -2.91 7.88
C PRO A 62 3.32 -2.16 8.91
N ASP A 63 3.91 -1.93 10.08
CA ASP A 63 3.40 -1.00 11.08
C ASP A 63 3.33 0.41 10.47
N PRO A 64 2.18 1.11 10.53
CA PRO A 64 2.00 2.41 9.88
C PRO A 64 2.96 3.51 10.34
N THR A 65 3.57 3.37 11.51
CA THR A 65 4.44 4.39 12.11
C THR A 65 5.91 4.06 11.90
N THR A 66 6.29 2.80 12.12
CA THR A 66 7.69 2.34 12.20
C THR A 66 8.14 1.60 10.95
N GLY A 67 7.21 1.08 10.14
CA GLY A 67 7.51 0.24 8.99
C GLY A 67 7.88 -1.21 9.34
N ALA A 68 7.92 -1.58 10.62
CA ALA A 68 8.26 -2.93 11.06
C ALA A 68 7.18 -3.94 10.63
N PRO A 69 7.53 -5.19 10.27
CA PRO A 69 6.54 -6.18 9.86
C PRO A 69 5.58 -6.50 11.01
N MET A 70 4.28 -6.46 10.74
CA MET A 70 3.22 -6.90 11.66
C MET A 70 2.97 -8.41 11.54
N GLY A 71 2.03 -8.91 12.34
CA GLY A 71 1.65 -10.33 12.37
C GLY A 71 1.25 -10.89 10.99
N PRO A 72 1.45 -12.20 10.78
CA PRO A 72 1.21 -12.87 9.51
C PRO A 72 -0.26 -12.80 9.07
N GLY A 73 -0.49 -12.75 7.76
CA GLY A 73 -1.81 -12.73 7.15
C GLY A 73 -2.44 -11.33 7.09
N THR A 74 -1.77 -10.32 7.63
CA THR A 74 -2.27 -8.94 7.62
C THR A 74 -1.91 -8.28 6.29
N ARG A 75 -2.91 -7.80 5.55
CA ARG A 75 -2.69 -6.98 4.34
C ARG A 75 -2.70 -5.49 4.70
N VAL A 76 -1.98 -4.67 3.95
CA VAL A 76 -2.13 -3.22 4.01
C VAL A 76 -3.57 -2.86 3.62
N LYS A 77 -4.26 -2.13 4.48
CA LYS A 77 -5.60 -1.64 4.16
C LYS A 77 -5.52 -0.56 3.08
N SER A 78 -6.39 -0.64 2.08
CA SER A 78 -6.42 0.32 0.96
C SER A 78 -6.57 1.77 1.43
N GLY A 79 -7.32 2.01 2.52
CA GLY A 79 -7.45 3.34 3.14
C GLY A 79 -6.11 3.92 3.58
N ALA A 80 -5.23 3.13 4.20
CA ALA A 80 -3.92 3.58 4.65
C ALA A 80 -3.00 3.95 3.47
N ALA A 81 -3.03 3.14 2.41
CA ALA A 81 -2.29 3.40 1.17
C ALA A 81 -2.77 4.69 0.49
N TRP A 82 -4.09 4.86 0.34
CA TRP A 82 -4.68 6.08 -0.23
C TRP A 82 -4.34 7.33 0.59
N ARG A 83 -4.45 7.25 1.93
CA ARG A 83 -4.09 8.36 2.83
C ARG A 83 -2.62 8.73 2.73
N THR A 84 -1.74 7.75 2.48
CA THR A 84 -0.31 8.01 2.26
C THR A 84 -0.09 8.82 0.99
N VAL A 85 -0.75 8.45 -0.11
CA VAL A 85 -0.71 9.20 -1.37
C VAL A 85 -1.28 10.61 -1.20
N ALA A 86 -2.43 10.75 -0.53
CA ALA A 86 -3.05 12.04 -0.26
C ALA A 86 -2.13 12.95 0.57
N LYS A 87 -1.50 12.40 1.61
CA LYS A 87 -0.57 13.15 2.47
C LYS A 87 0.71 13.53 1.72
N ALA A 88 1.24 12.64 0.89
CA ALA A 88 2.38 12.95 0.03
C ALA A 88 2.08 14.04 -1.01
N LEU A 89 0.81 14.27 -1.36
CA LEU A 89 0.39 15.37 -2.24
C LEU A 89 0.00 16.65 -1.46
N ASP A 90 0.35 16.74 -0.18
CA ASP A 90 -0.01 17.84 0.72
C ASP A 90 -1.53 18.12 0.80
N ILE A 91 -2.37 17.10 0.55
CA ILE A 91 -3.81 17.23 0.71
C ILE A 91 -4.12 17.36 2.21
N PRO A 92 -4.85 18.42 2.64
CA PRO A 92 -5.23 18.59 4.03
C PRO A 92 -6.01 17.40 4.60
N ASP A 93 -5.76 17.07 5.87
CA ASP A 93 -6.31 15.87 6.50
C ASP A 93 -7.85 15.90 6.60
N ASP A 94 -8.42 17.09 6.77
CA ASP A 94 -9.87 17.37 6.80
C ASP A 94 -10.52 17.19 5.42
N VAL A 95 -9.81 17.51 4.34
CA VAL A 95 -10.26 17.25 2.96
C VAL A 95 -10.19 15.76 2.68
N ALA A 96 -9.04 15.13 2.94
CA ALA A 96 -8.85 13.73 2.65
C ALA A 96 -9.73 12.82 3.55
N GLY A 97 -10.10 13.26 4.76
CA GLY A 97 -10.96 12.51 5.68
C GLY A 97 -12.44 12.44 5.26
N LYS A 98 -12.87 13.24 4.28
CA LYS A 98 -14.26 13.23 3.76
C LYS A 98 -14.55 12.05 2.83
N PHE A 99 -13.53 11.34 2.36
CA PHE A 99 -13.70 10.24 1.42
C PHE A 99 -14.05 8.93 2.14
N PRO A 100 -14.97 8.11 1.61
CA PRO A 100 -15.30 6.80 2.19
C PRO A 100 -14.06 5.90 2.32
N GLY A 101 -13.88 5.27 3.48
CA GLY A 101 -12.73 4.38 3.74
C GLY A 101 -11.43 5.11 4.11
N ALA A 102 -11.45 6.43 4.30
CA ALA A 102 -10.30 7.26 4.67
C ALA A 102 -10.04 7.33 6.20
N SER A 103 -10.61 6.42 7.00
CA SER A 103 -10.46 6.39 8.46
C SER A 103 -9.08 5.91 8.93
N GLU A 104 -8.27 5.36 8.03
CA GLU A 104 -6.95 4.84 8.35
C GLU A 104 -5.90 5.96 8.45
N LYS A 105 -4.83 5.71 9.21
CA LYS A 105 -3.67 6.61 9.25
C LYS A 105 -2.79 6.39 8.01
N PRO A 106 -2.13 7.44 7.49
CA PRO A 106 -1.11 7.27 6.46
C PRO A 106 0.06 6.44 7.01
N LEU A 107 0.77 5.76 6.12
CA LEU A 107 2.01 5.05 6.40
C LEU A 107 3.14 6.07 6.51
N SER A 108 3.28 6.70 7.68
CA SER A 108 4.19 7.84 7.90
C SER A 108 5.65 7.50 7.62
N PHE A 109 6.05 6.25 7.84
CA PHE A 109 7.41 5.79 7.53
C PHE A 109 7.76 5.88 6.03
N LEU A 110 6.77 6.00 5.14
CA LEU A 110 6.96 6.17 3.70
C LEU A 110 7.16 7.62 3.27
N LEU A 111 6.66 8.57 4.04
CA LEU A 111 6.69 9.97 3.65
C LEU A 111 8.11 10.52 3.79
N ARG A 112 8.53 11.32 2.80
CA ARG A 112 9.68 12.20 2.95
C ARG A 112 9.17 13.56 3.41
N SER A 113 9.81 14.07 4.46
CA SER A 113 9.58 15.40 5.02
C SER A 113 10.00 16.51 4.06
#